data_AF-A0A812CNN6-F1
#
_entry.id   AF-A0A812CNN6-F1
#
_cell.length_a   1.000
_cell.length_b   1.000
_cell.length_c   1.000
_cell.angle_alpha   90.00
_cell.angle_beta   90.00
_cell.angle_gamma   90.00
#
_symmetry.space_group_name_H-M   'P 1'
#
loop_
_entity.id
_entity.type
_entity.pdbx_description
1 polymer ?
#
loop_
_entity_poly.entity_id
_entity_poly.type
_entity_poly.pdbx_seq_one_letter_code
_entity_poly.pdbx_strand_id
1 'polypeptide(L)'
;MGSRDPDHTRLTQIDERLASVKVKSRKELLEDSNIEIVFLAIHAWNFESSLSSFRNQIQDKIFIDISNRERLSRTESNAEKLLHAFPGLRVVKAFNTLSAYALESDTFGGAKQVLIASDDTTAREKVSSLAREMGFTPVDYGVLSASREIEAYPLTFMVGWSCPTLFVFFVFLFWTLICIYNRYRNDKKSSSHFTWDNIPLDFVNEPVALTAITLLSVSYLPGCLAAFIQMANGTKYRRFPNCSSTDEPTGSLVATICGIAYELARMAVCAKPLGICHSLSGHFSRLLSRFFCLVKGLD
;
A
#
# COMPACT_ATOMS: atom_id res chain seq x y z
N MET A 1 32.98 0.12 -6.07
CA MET A 1 32.26 1.02 -5.14
C MET A 1 33.03 2.32 -4.98
N GLY A 2 32.35 3.44 -4.75
CA GLY A 2 32.99 4.73 -4.51
C GLY A 2 32.86 5.13 -3.04
N SER A 3 33.99 5.37 -2.37
CA SER A 3 34.03 5.79 -0.97
C SER A 3 34.75 7.12 -0.81
N ARG A 4 34.51 7.80 0.32
CA ARG A 4 35.34 8.93 0.77
C ARG A 4 36.71 8.48 1.24
N ASP A 5 36.77 7.28 1.81
CA ASP A 5 37.97 6.64 2.34
C ASP A 5 38.05 5.23 1.72
N PRO A 6 38.79 5.07 0.61
CA PRO A 6 38.91 3.79 -0.09
C PRO A 6 39.90 2.83 0.57
N ASP A 7 40.82 3.31 1.40
CA ASP A 7 41.88 2.50 1.99
C ASP A 7 41.41 1.76 3.26
N HIS A 8 40.45 2.30 3.99
CA HIS A 8 39.91 1.70 5.22
C HIS A 8 38.64 0.88 5.00
N THR A 9 38.67 -0.08 4.06
CA THR A 9 37.49 -0.91 3.76
C THR A 9 37.44 -2.17 4.61
N ARG A 10 36.26 -2.46 5.20
CA ARG A 10 35.99 -3.69 5.96
C ARG A 10 35.05 -4.66 5.23
N LEU A 11 34.96 -4.58 3.90
CA LEU A 11 33.98 -5.34 3.11
C LEU A 11 34.10 -6.85 3.29
N THR A 12 35.34 -7.36 3.34
CA THR A 12 35.64 -8.79 3.57
C THR A 12 35.27 -9.28 4.96
N GLN A 13 35.12 -8.38 5.94
CA GLN A 13 34.63 -8.72 7.28
C GLN A 13 33.10 -8.80 7.34
N ILE A 14 32.41 -8.19 6.38
CA ILE A 14 30.94 -8.14 6.31
C ILE A 14 30.42 -9.35 5.55
N ASP A 15 30.96 -9.61 4.35
CA ASP A 15 30.60 -10.77 3.53
C ASP A 15 31.77 -11.15 2.62
N GLU A 16 32.08 -12.44 2.54
CA GLU A 16 33.12 -12.99 1.68
C GLU A 16 32.82 -12.75 0.19
N ARG A 17 31.54 -12.69 -0.19
CA ARG A 17 31.11 -12.37 -1.57
C ARG A 17 31.58 -10.99 -2.03
N LEU A 18 31.78 -10.06 -1.10
CA LEU A 18 32.24 -8.70 -1.38
C LEU A 18 33.76 -8.58 -1.53
N ALA A 19 34.53 -9.66 -1.33
CA ALA A 19 36.00 -9.65 -1.47
C ALA A 19 36.48 -9.28 -2.88
N SER A 20 35.67 -9.55 -3.90
CA SER A 20 35.98 -9.22 -5.30
C SER A 20 35.73 -7.76 -5.66
N VAL A 21 35.04 -6.99 -4.79
CA VAL A 21 34.58 -5.63 -5.10
C VAL A 21 35.69 -4.62 -4.84
N LYS A 22 36.18 -3.99 -5.91
CA LYS A 22 37.16 -2.89 -5.81
C LYS A 22 36.49 -1.61 -5.29
N VAL A 23 37.07 -1.01 -4.26
CA VAL A 23 36.69 0.30 -3.74
C VAL A 23 37.66 1.34 -4.27
N LYS A 24 37.12 2.41 -4.86
CA LYS A 24 37.88 3.53 -5.43
C LYS A 24 37.46 4.83 -4.77
N SER A 25 38.28 5.88 -4.94
CA SER A 25 37.86 7.23 -4.59
C SER A 25 36.66 7.66 -5.46
N ARG A 26 35.82 8.57 -4.94
CA ARG A 26 34.68 9.11 -5.70
C ARG A 26 35.10 9.70 -7.05
N LYS A 27 36.25 10.38 -7.08
CA LYS A 27 36.80 11.00 -8.29
C LYS A 27 37.12 9.95 -9.35
N GLU A 28 37.90 8.94 -8.98
CA GLU A 28 38.27 7.85 -9.89
C GLU A 28 37.06 7.07 -10.40
N LEU A 29 36.04 6.86 -9.56
CA LEU A 29 34.82 6.18 -9.97
C LEU A 29 34.03 7.00 -11.00
N LEU A 30 33.91 8.31 -10.79
CA LEU A 30 33.18 9.20 -11.69
C LEU A 30 33.96 9.49 -12.98
N GLU A 31 35.28 9.39 -12.98
CA GLU A 31 36.12 9.53 -14.19
C GLU A 31 36.18 8.25 -15.03
N ASP A 32 35.82 7.08 -14.46
CA ASP A 32 35.83 5.80 -15.16
C ASP A 32 34.74 5.78 -16.26
N SER A 33 35.16 5.75 -17.53
CA SER A 33 34.27 5.73 -18.69
C SER A 33 33.49 4.41 -18.83
N ASN A 34 33.92 3.34 -18.16
CA ASN A 34 33.24 2.05 -18.21
C ASN A 34 31.96 2.03 -17.34
N ILE A 35 31.79 3.02 -16.45
CA ILE A 35 30.66 3.09 -15.53
C ILE A 35 29.61 4.04 -16.10
N GLU A 36 28.55 3.50 -16.68
CA GLU A 36 27.42 4.31 -17.16
C GLU A 36 26.41 4.62 -16.05
N ILE A 37 26.09 3.63 -15.20
CA ILE A 37 25.03 3.71 -14.19
C ILE A 37 25.66 3.83 -12.80
N VAL A 38 25.21 4.82 -12.03
CA VAL A 38 25.70 5.11 -10.67
C VAL A 38 24.52 5.08 -9.69
N PHE A 39 24.58 4.15 -8.74
CA PHE A 39 23.64 4.08 -7.61
C PHE A 39 24.05 5.09 -6.53
N LEU A 40 23.15 6.01 -6.19
CA LEU A 40 23.35 6.96 -5.10
C LEU A 40 22.87 6.39 -3.76
N ALA A 41 23.72 5.56 -3.15
CA ALA A 41 23.50 4.99 -1.82
C ALA A 41 23.95 5.96 -0.69
N ILE A 42 23.51 7.21 -0.76
CA ILE A 42 23.76 8.25 0.26
C ILE A 42 22.46 8.98 0.59
N HIS A 43 22.41 9.60 1.77
CA HIS A 43 21.27 10.44 2.14
C HIS A 43 21.18 11.69 1.26
N ALA A 44 19.95 12.16 1.01
CA ALA A 44 19.68 13.28 0.09
C ALA A 44 20.39 14.59 0.49
N TRP A 45 20.58 14.84 1.80
CA TRP A 45 21.33 16.02 2.28
C TRP A 45 22.81 16.01 1.84
N ASN A 46 23.35 14.86 1.45
CA ASN A 46 24.76 14.73 1.04
C ASN A 46 24.96 14.82 -0.47
N PHE A 47 23.89 14.86 -1.29
CA PHE A 47 24.00 14.90 -2.75
C PHE A 47 24.89 16.03 -3.24
N GLU A 48 24.62 17.26 -2.80
CA GLU A 48 25.39 18.43 -3.22
C GLU A 48 26.85 18.36 -2.75
N SER A 49 27.08 18.03 -1.46
CA SER A 49 28.43 17.88 -0.91
C SER A 49 29.26 16.78 -1.58
N SER A 50 28.60 15.77 -2.15
CA SER A 50 29.26 14.62 -2.75
C SER A 50 29.52 14.77 -4.24
N LEU A 51 28.69 15.52 -4.96
CA LEU A 51 28.75 15.65 -6.43
C LEU A 51 29.20 17.04 -6.92
N SER A 52 29.14 18.09 -6.08
CA SER A 52 29.48 19.47 -6.48
C SER A 52 30.89 19.62 -7.07
N SER A 53 31.87 18.86 -6.56
CA SER A 53 33.24 18.88 -7.07
C SER A 53 33.43 18.19 -8.43
N PHE A 54 32.42 17.51 -8.95
CA PHE A 54 32.52 16.63 -10.12
C PHE A 54 31.53 16.98 -11.23
N ARG A 55 31.05 18.23 -11.30
CA ARG A 55 30.00 18.67 -12.25
C ARG A 55 30.28 18.32 -13.72
N ASN A 56 31.54 18.27 -14.14
CA ASN A 56 31.90 17.95 -15.52
C ASN A 56 31.89 16.45 -15.78
N GLN A 57 32.26 15.63 -14.78
CA GLN A 57 32.36 14.17 -14.90
C GLN A 57 31.00 13.45 -14.80
N ILE A 58 29.96 14.12 -14.28
CA ILE A 58 28.65 13.51 -14.02
C ILE A 58 27.66 13.61 -15.19
N GLN A 59 27.90 14.44 -16.21
CA GLN A 59 26.87 14.72 -17.23
C GLN A 59 26.51 13.52 -18.11
N ASP A 60 27.47 12.64 -18.39
CA ASP A 60 27.26 11.50 -19.29
C ASP A 60 26.70 10.24 -18.61
N LYS A 61 26.51 10.29 -17.29
CA LYS A 61 26.14 9.12 -16.47
C LYS A 61 24.69 9.16 -16.02
N ILE A 62 24.13 7.98 -15.80
CA ILE A 62 22.78 7.80 -15.26
C ILE A 62 22.89 7.66 -13.74
N PHE A 63 22.21 8.53 -13.00
CA PHE A 63 22.18 8.52 -11.54
C PHE A 63 20.87 7.94 -11.04
N ILE A 64 20.96 6.85 -10.27
CA ILE A 64 19.81 6.23 -9.64
C ILE A 64 19.68 6.76 -8.20
N ASP A 65 18.61 7.50 -7.94
CA ASP A 65 18.24 7.95 -6.58
C ASP A 65 17.43 6.88 -5.85
N ILE A 66 18.04 6.33 -4.79
CA ILE A 66 17.48 5.29 -3.90
C ILE A 66 17.02 5.91 -2.57
N SER A 67 17.25 7.20 -2.35
CA SER A 67 17.03 7.82 -1.04
C SER A 67 15.56 7.82 -0.63
N ASN A 68 15.30 7.57 0.65
CA ASN A 68 13.97 7.75 1.24
C ASN A 68 13.92 9.06 2.03
N ARG A 69 12.75 9.70 2.04
CA ARG A 69 12.48 10.86 2.88
C ARG A 69 12.21 10.40 4.32
N GLU A 70 12.50 11.26 5.30
CA GLU A 70 12.13 11.02 6.70
C GLU A 70 10.65 11.37 6.96
N ARG A 71 10.10 12.29 6.18
CA ARG A 71 8.73 12.80 6.32
C ARG A 71 8.09 13.02 4.96
N LEU A 72 6.77 12.89 4.92
CA LEU A 72 5.98 13.23 3.74
C LEU A 72 6.14 14.73 3.42
N SER A 73 6.43 15.05 2.17
CA SER A 73 6.48 16.42 1.68
C SER A 73 5.68 16.55 0.39
N ARG A 74 4.90 17.65 0.31
CA ARG A 74 4.05 17.99 -0.84
C ARG A 74 4.78 18.83 -1.90
N THR A 75 5.96 19.36 -1.59
CA THR A 75 6.61 20.37 -2.43
C THR A 75 7.51 19.78 -3.49
N GLU A 76 8.48 18.94 -3.11
CA GLU A 76 9.48 18.36 -4.01
C GLU A 76 10.01 17.02 -3.46
N SER A 77 10.38 16.12 -4.36
CA SER A 77 11.06 14.85 -4.08
C SER A 77 12.58 15.01 -3.97
N ASN A 78 13.26 14.02 -3.40
CA ASN A 78 14.73 14.03 -3.35
C ASN A 78 15.34 13.93 -4.75
N ALA A 79 14.69 13.18 -5.66
CA ALA A 79 15.10 13.09 -7.06
C ALA A 79 14.98 14.44 -7.80
N GLU A 80 13.90 15.19 -7.58
CA GLU A 80 13.74 16.55 -8.13
C GLU A 80 14.77 17.52 -7.54
N LYS A 81 15.04 17.46 -6.22
CA LYS A 81 16.10 18.25 -5.58
C LYS A 81 17.47 17.96 -6.20
N LEU A 82 17.77 16.70 -6.48
CA LEU A 82 19.01 16.30 -7.14
C LEU A 82 19.11 16.92 -8.54
N LEU A 83 18.03 16.86 -9.33
CA LEU A 83 17.99 17.46 -10.65
C LEU A 83 18.09 19.00 -10.61
N HIS A 84 17.46 19.65 -9.63
CA HIS A 84 17.57 21.11 -9.43
C HIS A 84 18.99 21.55 -9.06
N ALA A 85 19.70 20.78 -8.21
CA ALA A 85 21.08 21.08 -7.85
C ALA A 85 22.07 20.86 -9.02
N PHE A 86 21.75 19.90 -9.90
CA PHE A 86 22.56 19.51 -11.05
C PHE A 86 21.72 19.46 -12.34
N PRO A 87 21.41 20.63 -12.95
CA PRO A 87 20.66 20.68 -14.20
C PRO A 87 21.38 19.90 -15.31
N GLY A 88 20.62 19.14 -16.10
CA GLY A 88 21.15 18.29 -17.17
C GLY A 88 21.59 16.89 -16.75
N LEU A 89 21.52 16.57 -15.45
CA LEU A 89 21.81 15.22 -14.96
C LEU A 89 20.71 14.24 -15.37
N ARG A 90 21.10 13.04 -15.79
CA ARG A 90 20.16 11.95 -16.11
C ARG A 90 19.78 11.22 -14.82
N VAL A 91 18.68 11.64 -14.19
CA VAL A 91 18.23 11.11 -12.89
C VAL A 91 17.11 10.09 -13.07
N VAL A 92 17.21 8.96 -12.37
CA VAL A 92 16.17 7.93 -12.30
C VAL A 92 15.86 7.64 -10.83
N LYS A 93 14.59 7.75 -10.43
CA LYS A 93 14.14 7.27 -9.12
C LYS A 93 13.87 5.78 -9.22
N ALA A 94 14.55 4.98 -8.39
CA ALA A 94 14.30 3.53 -8.32
C ALA A 94 14.84 2.91 -7.02
N PHE A 95 14.40 1.68 -6.72
CA PHE A 95 14.86 0.81 -5.63
C PHE A 95 14.62 1.31 -4.19
N ASN A 96 14.00 2.46 -4.01
CA ASN A 96 13.73 3.03 -2.69
C ASN A 96 12.71 2.21 -1.87
N THR A 97 11.87 1.42 -2.55
CA THR A 97 10.87 0.52 -1.93
C THR A 97 11.47 -0.80 -1.42
N LEU A 98 12.71 -1.13 -1.80
CA LEU A 98 13.38 -2.34 -1.35
C LEU A 98 14.17 -2.04 -0.07
N SER A 99 14.03 -2.90 0.94
CA SER A 99 14.86 -2.82 2.14
C SER A 99 16.20 -3.50 1.90
N ALA A 100 17.27 -3.02 2.55
CA ALA A 100 18.59 -3.65 2.48
C ALA A 100 18.53 -5.13 2.92
N TYR A 101 17.76 -5.42 3.96
CA TYR A 101 17.54 -6.79 4.44
C TYR A 101 16.89 -7.71 3.40
N ALA A 102 15.95 -7.18 2.60
CA ALA A 102 15.31 -7.94 1.51
C ALA A 102 16.25 -8.16 0.31
N LEU A 103 17.31 -7.37 0.17
CA LEU A 103 18.36 -7.58 -0.83
C LEU A 103 19.39 -8.62 -0.37
N GLU A 104 19.64 -8.71 0.94
CA GLU A 104 20.60 -9.66 1.53
C GLU A 104 20.01 -11.07 1.70
N SER A 105 18.71 -11.16 1.99
CA SER A 105 18.03 -12.43 2.23
C SER A 105 17.32 -12.95 0.99
N ASP A 106 17.54 -14.23 0.64
CA ASP A 106 16.81 -14.92 -0.44
C ASP A 106 15.34 -15.19 -0.10
N THR A 107 14.91 -14.88 1.13
CA THR A 107 13.52 -15.01 1.59
C THR A 107 12.66 -13.87 1.07
N PHE A 108 12.36 -13.91 -0.23
CA PHE A 108 11.47 -12.96 -0.91
C PHE A 108 9.99 -13.23 -0.54
N GLY A 109 9.59 -12.84 0.67
CA GLY A 109 8.17 -12.70 1.04
C GLY A 109 7.58 -11.31 0.74
N GLY A 110 8.44 -10.32 0.42
CA GLY A 110 8.06 -8.92 0.17
C GLY A 110 7.83 -8.58 -1.31
N ALA A 111 7.42 -7.33 -1.57
CA ALA A 111 7.14 -6.84 -2.91
C ALA A 111 8.41 -6.84 -3.79
N LYS A 112 8.41 -7.65 -4.86
CA LYS A 112 9.47 -7.67 -5.90
C LYS A 112 9.39 -6.49 -6.87
N GLN A 113 8.49 -5.55 -6.62
CA GLN A 113 8.25 -4.43 -7.52
C GLN A 113 9.24 -3.31 -7.26
N VAL A 114 9.88 -2.85 -8.32
CA VAL A 114 10.74 -1.67 -8.31
C VAL A 114 10.01 -0.58 -9.08
N LEU A 115 9.59 0.47 -8.37
CA LEU A 115 8.93 1.62 -8.98
C LEU A 115 9.99 2.51 -9.63
N ILE A 116 9.81 2.86 -10.89
CA ILE A 116 10.80 3.59 -11.68
C ILE A 116 10.19 4.84 -12.29
N ALA A 117 10.79 6.00 -12.07
CA ALA A 117 10.40 7.27 -12.68
C ALA A 117 11.62 8.06 -13.18
N SER A 118 11.53 8.64 -14.37
CA SER A 118 12.56 9.49 -14.97
C SER A 118 12.01 10.28 -16.15
N ASP A 119 12.57 11.47 -16.39
CA ASP A 119 12.28 12.27 -17.58
C ASP A 119 13.06 11.79 -18.82
N ASP A 120 14.15 11.03 -18.62
CA ASP A 120 14.91 10.39 -19.70
C ASP A 120 14.42 8.96 -19.92
N THR A 121 13.76 8.74 -21.07
CA THR A 121 13.21 7.43 -21.46
C THR A 121 14.29 6.37 -21.63
N THR A 122 15.46 6.74 -22.16
CA THR A 122 16.58 5.81 -22.38
C THR A 122 17.16 5.37 -21.04
N ALA A 123 17.31 6.31 -20.10
CA ALA A 123 17.77 5.98 -18.75
C ALA A 123 16.76 5.08 -18.03
N ARG A 124 15.46 5.39 -18.15
CA ARG A 124 14.37 4.59 -17.56
C ARG A 124 14.35 3.15 -18.06
N GLU A 125 14.52 2.95 -19.37
CA GLU A 125 14.55 1.61 -20.00
C GLU A 125 15.77 0.80 -19.56
N LYS A 126 16.95 1.43 -19.49
CA LYS A 126 18.18 0.79 -19.00
C LYS A 126 18.03 0.34 -17.54
N VAL A 127 17.53 1.21 -16.67
CA VAL A 127 17.30 0.87 -15.25
C VAL A 127 16.21 -0.18 -15.08
N SER A 128 15.17 -0.17 -15.93
CA SER A 128 14.14 -1.21 -15.94
C SER A 128 14.70 -2.57 -16.34
N SER A 129 15.59 -2.61 -17.34
CA SER A 129 16.24 -3.84 -17.78
C SER A 129 17.18 -4.38 -16.70
N LEU A 130 17.97 -3.49 -16.08
CA LEU A 130 18.82 -3.83 -14.93
C LEU A 130 18.00 -4.41 -13.76
N ALA A 131 16.83 -3.84 -13.45
CA ALA A 131 15.96 -4.37 -12.42
C ALA A 131 15.48 -5.80 -12.73
N ARG A 132 15.14 -6.10 -14.00
CA ARG A 132 14.76 -7.46 -14.43
C ARG A 132 15.91 -8.45 -14.32
N GLU A 133 17.12 -8.05 -14.72
CA GLU A 133 18.33 -8.87 -14.61
C GLU A 133 18.65 -9.23 -13.16
N MET A 134 18.38 -8.31 -12.22
CA MET A 134 18.50 -8.56 -10.78
C MET A 134 17.34 -9.38 -10.20
N GLY A 135 16.37 -9.81 -11.01
CA GLY A 135 15.23 -10.63 -10.56
C GLY A 135 14.05 -9.86 -9.99
N PHE A 136 14.01 -8.53 -10.18
CA PHE A 136 12.90 -7.67 -9.78
C PHE A 136 11.92 -7.41 -10.93
N THR A 137 10.71 -6.99 -10.58
CA THR A 137 9.67 -6.59 -11.53
C THR A 137 9.63 -5.06 -11.61
N PRO A 138 10.17 -4.43 -12.66
CA PRO A 138 10.08 -2.98 -12.82
C PRO A 138 8.64 -2.55 -13.09
N VAL A 139 8.23 -1.43 -12.50
CA VAL A 139 6.96 -0.76 -12.75
C VAL A 139 7.25 0.67 -13.16
N ASP A 140 6.87 1.03 -14.39
CA ASP A 140 7.08 2.37 -14.94
C ASP A 140 6.02 3.35 -14.40
N TYR A 141 6.48 4.37 -13.68
CA TYR A 141 5.68 5.47 -13.13
C TYR A 141 5.77 6.75 -13.98
N GLY A 142 6.45 6.69 -15.13
CA GLY A 142 6.57 7.77 -16.08
C GLY A 142 7.64 8.80 -15.71
N VAL A 143 7.24 10.07 -15.67
CA VAL A 143 8.10 11.24 -15.51
C VAL A 143 8.64 11.41 -14.09
N LEU A 144 9.72 12.17 -13.93
CA LEU A 144 10.43 12.30 -12.64
C LEU A 144 9.55 12.91 -11.55
N SER A 145 8.51 13.69 -11.87
CA SER A 145 7.58 14.23 -10.86
C SER A 145 6.84 13.14 -10.07
N ALA A 146 6.66 11.94 -10.66
CA ALA A 146 6.08 10.79 -9.98
C ALA A 146 6.96 10.27 -8.81
N SER A 147 8.24 10.67 -8.76
CA SER A 147 9.15 10.36 -7.64
C SER A 147 8.60 10.78 -6.29
N ARG A 148 7.73 11.80 -6.24
CA ARG A 148 7.07 12.23 -4.99
C ARG A 148 6.19 11.15 -4.41
N GLU A 149 5.40 10.49 -5.25
CA GLU A 149 4.52 9.39 -4.85
C GLU A 149 5.33 8.15 -4.49
N ILE A 150 6.35 7.85 -5.28
CA ILE A 150 7.27 6.72 -5.05
C ILE A 150 7.99 6.85 -3.69
N GLU A 151 8.43 8.06 -3.33
CA GLU A 151 9.08 8.33 -2.04
C GLU A 151 8.09 8.36 -0.86
N ALA A 152 6.82 8.63 -1.11
CA ALA A 152 5.78 8.58 -0.08
C ALA A 152 5.40 7.13 0.26
N TYR A 153 5.48 6.21 -0.71
CA TYR A 153 5.08 4.82 -0.58
C TYR A 153 5.61 4.11 0.68
N PRO A 154 6.93 4.12 1.00
CA PRO A 154 7.45 3.46 2.20
C PRO A 154 7.07 4.17 3.51
N LEU A 155 6.69 5.44 3.46
CA LEU A 155 6.29 6.24 4.63
C LEU A 155 4.79 6.10 4.96
N THR A 156 4.01 5.64 4.00
CA THR A 156 2.57 5.45 4.14
C THR A 156 2.26 4.05 4.61
N PHE A 157 1.65 3.92 5.79
CA PHE A 157 1.14 2.65 6.30
C PHE A 157 -0.39 2.69 6.33
N MET A 158 -1.03 1.75 5.60
CA MET A 158 -2.49 1.59 5.56
C MET A 158 -3.26 2.90 5.32
N VAL A 159 -2.84 3.68 4.32
CA VAL A 159 -3.55 4.90 3.90
C VAL A 159 -4.97 4.55 3.47
N GLY A 160 -5.95 5.31 3.97
CA GLY A 160 -7.37 5.06 3.75
C GLY A 160 -8.05 4.10 4.72
N TRP A 161 -7.30 3.40 5.59
CA TRP A 161 -7.88 2.41 6.52
C TRP A 161 -8.42 3.01 7.83
N SER A 162 -7.98 4.21 8.22
CA SER A 162 -8.39 4.81 9.49
C SER A 162 -9.90 5.06 9.59
N CYS A 163 -10.53 5.54 8.52
CA CYS A 163 -11.98 5.77 8.52
C CYS A 163 -12.79 4.46 8.52
N PRO A 164 -12.52 3.46 7.64
CA PRO A 164 -13.17 2.16 7.70
C PRO A 164 -13.00 1.45 9.04
N THR A 165 -11.79 1.44 9.62
CA THR A 165 -11.53 0.76 10.89
C THR A 165 -12.32 1.37 12.05
N LEU A 166 -12.37 2.69 12.16
CA LEU A 166 -13.21 3.38 13.14
C LEU A 166 -14.69 3.08 12.91
N PHE A 167 -15.15 3.13 11.66
CA PHE A 167 -16.55 2.82 11.32
C PHE A 167 -16.94 1.40 11.73
N VAL A 168 -16.12 0.40 11.36
CA VAL A 168 -16.30 -1.01 11.75
C VAL A 168 -16.34 -1.14 13.27
N PHE A 169 -15.43 -0.47 13.98
CA PHE A 169 -15.37 -0.49 15.44
C PHE A 169 -16.67 0.03 16.08
N PHE A 170 -17.20 1.17 15.62
CA PHE A 170 -18.44 1.73 16.16
C PHE A 170 -19.67 0.89 15.81
N VAL A 171 -19.76 0.36 14.59
CA VAL A 171 -20.84 -0.55 14.19
C VAL A 171 -20.82 -1.83 15.01
N PHE A 172 -19.63 -2.39 15.23
CA PHE A 172 -19.45 -3.58 16.06
C PHE A 172 -19.84 -3.32 17.52
N LEU A 173 -19.41 -2.19 18.09
CA LEU A 173 -19.79 -1.79 19.44
C LEU A 173 -21.31 -1.61 19.57
N PHE A 174 -21.93 -0.95 18.59
CA PHE A 174 -23.38 -0.74 18.55
C PHE A 174 -24.15 -2.07 18.57
N TRP A 175 -23.79 -3.02 17.70
CA TRP A 175 -24.43 -4.33 17.66
C TRP A 175 -24.16 -5.15 18.92
N THR A 176 -22.95 -5.08 19.46
CA THR A 176 -22.59 -5.76 20.71
C THR A 176 -23.46 -5.26 21.87
N LEU A 177 -23.65 -3.95 22.00
CA LEU A 177 -24.52 -3.37 23.04
C LEU A 177 -25.98 -3.78 22.87
N ILE A 178 -26.49 -3.83 21.63
CA ILE A 178 -27.86 -4.30 21.35
C ILE A 178 -28.02 -5.78 21.72
N CYS A 179 -27.07 -6.64 21.36
CA CYS A 179 -27.11 -8.06 21.70
C CYS A 179 -27.05 -8.25 23.22
N ILE A 180 -26.18 -7.53 23.93
CA ILE A 180 -26.13 -7.54 25.40
C ILE A 180 -27.47 -7.10 26.00
N TYR A 181 -28.04 -5.99 25.53
CA TYR A 181 -29.33 -5.49 26.02
C TYR A 181 -30.47 -6.48 25.79
N ASN A 182 -30.57 -7.06 24.59
CA ASN A 182 -31.59 -8.04 24.26
C ASN A 182 -31.46 -9.31 25.10
N ARG A 183 -30.22 -9.77 25.35
CA ARG A 183 -29.97 -10.91 26.25
C ARG A 183 -30.35 -10.58 27.68
N TYR A 184 -29.94 -9.43 28.22
CA TYR A 184 -30.32 -8.98 29.55
C TYR A 184 -31.85 -8.90 29.74
N ARG A 185 -32.58 -8.40 28.72
CA ARG A 185 -34.04 -8.33 28.77
C ARG A 185 -34.70 -9.71 28.70
N ASN A 186 -34.18 -10.62 27.87
CA ASN A 186 -34.72 -11.97 27.71
C ASN A 186 -34.45 -12.85 28.95
N ASP A 187 -33.30 -12.69 29.59
CA ASP A 187 -32.93 -13.37 30.84
C ASP A 187 -33.88 -13.01 31.99
N LYS A 188 -34.29 -11.74 32.10
CA LYS A 188 -35.34 -11.34 33.06
C LYS A 188 -36.70 -11.98 32.80
N LYS A 189 -36.96 -12.47 31.59
CA LYS A 189 -38.25 -13.01 31.16
C LYS A 189 -38.29 -14.54 31.14
N SER A 190 -37.14 -15.19 31.22
CA SER A 190 -36.96 -16.64 31.09
C SER A 190 -36.06 -17.15 32.22
N SER A 191 -36.52 -18.12 33.03
CA SER A 191 -35.77 -18.72 34.14
C SER A 191 -34.62 -19.65 33.68
N SER A 192 -33.89 -19.28 32.64
CA SER A 192 -32.75 -20.03 32.09
C SER A 192 -31.45 -19.45 32.63
N HIS A 193 -30.67 -20.23 33.37
CA HIS A 193 -29.40 -19.79 33.93
C HIS A 193 -28.38 -19.46 32.83
N PHE A 194 -27.84 -18.24 32.86
CA PHE A 194 -26.71 -17.82 32.05
C PHE A 194 -25.46 -18.68 32.34
N THR A 195 -24.99 -19.44 31.36
CA THR A 195 -23.75 -20.23 31.45
C THR A 195 -22.56 -19.46 30.86
N TRP A 196 -21.48 -19.35 31.64
CA TRP A 196 -20.28 -18.61 31.26
C TRP A 196 -19.51 -19.26 30.08
N ASP A 197 -19.73 -20.55 29.83
CA ASP A 197 -18.98 -21.32 28.83
C ASP A 197 -19.28 -20.91 27.38
N ASN A 198 -20.47 -20.36 27.12
CA ASN A 198 -20.88 -19.98 25.76
C ASN A 198 -20.55 -18.53 25.41
N ILE A 199 -19.99 -17.75 26.35
CA ILE A 199 -19.77 -16.31 26.18
C ILE A 199 -19.03 -15.97 24.88
N PRO A 200 -17.91 -16.62 24.52
CA PRO A 200 -17.21 -16.29 23.28
C PRO A 200 -18.05 -16.56 22.03
N LEU A 201 -18.83 -17.65 22.00
CA LEU A 201 -19.70 -17.98 20.87
C LEU A 201 -20.95 -17.09 20.82
N ASP A 202 -21.48 -16.72 21.96
CA ASP A 202 -22.74 -16.00 22.09
C ASP A 202 -22.62 -14.48 21.94
N PHE A 203 -21.50 -13.89 22.37
CA PHE A 203 -21.28 -12.44 22.33
C PHE A 203 -20.42 -12.00 21.15
N VAL A 204 -19.69 -12.91 20.48
CA VAL A 204 -18.88 -12.55 19.32
C VAL A 204 -19.60 -12.90 18.01
N ASN A 205 -20.20 -14.09 17.92
CA ASN A 205 -20.74 -14.58 16.63
C ASN A 205 -21.87 -13.70 16.07
N GLU A 206 -22.88 -13.38 16.90
CA GLU A 206 -24.03 -12.60 16.47
C GLU A 206 -23.67 -11.13 16.12
N PRO A 207 -22.93 -10.39 16.97
CA PRO A 207 -22.47 -9.04 16.60
C PRO A 207 -21.53 -9.01 15.39
N VAL A 208 -20.63 -10.00 15.23
CA VAL A 208 -19.78 -10.11 14.04
C VAL A 208 -20.62 -10.28 12.78
N ALA A 209 -21.61 -11.18 12.80
CA ALA A 209 -22.49 -11.41 11.65
C ALA A 209 -23.31 -10.16 11.28
N LEU A 210 -23.89 -9.48 12.26
CA LEU A 210 -24.65 -8.24 12.06
C LEU A 210 -23.78 -7.10 11.53
N THR A 211 -22.55 -7.00 12.04
CA THR A 211 -21.54 -6.05 11.55
C THR A 211 -21.19 -6.34 10.09
N ALA A 212 -20.95 -7.61 9.73
CA ALA A 212 -20.65 -8.00 8.36
C ALA A 212 -21.77 -7.61 7.36
N ILE A 213 -23.04 -7.87 7.73
CA ILE A 213 -24.20 -7.50 6.89
C ILE A 213 -24.34 -5.98 6.77
N THR A 214 -24.09 -5.25 7.86
CA THR A 214 -24.12 -3.78 7.85
C THR A 214 -23.05 -3.22 6.92
N LEU A 215 -21.82 -3.73 7.02
CA LEU A 215 -20.71 -3.32 6.14
C LEU A 215 -21.00 -3.64 4.67
N LEU A 216 -21.55 -4.82 4.39
CA LEU A 216 -21.96 -5.20 3.03
C LEU A 216 -23.05 -4.26 2.49
N SER A 217 -24.02 -3.87 3.32
CA SER A 217 -25.09 -2.95 2.89
C SER A 217 -24.53 -1.56 2.61
N VAL A 218 -23.61 -1.08 3.44
CA VAL A 218 -22.97 0.23 3.30
C VAL A 218 -22.06 0.29 2.08
N SER A 219 -21.42 -0.82 1.68
CA SER A 219 -20.53 -0.80 0.51
C SER A 219 -21.27 -0.61 -0.82
N TYR A 220 -22.51 -1.09 -0.95
CA TYR A 220 -23.33 -0.87 -2.15
C TYR A 220 -24.06 0.48 -2.17
N LEU A 221 -24.23 1.12 -1.01
CA LEU A 221 -25.00 2.36 -0.88
C LEU A 221 -24.45 3.53 -1.73
N PRO A 222 -23.12 3.81 -1.78
CA PRO A 222 -22.56 4.85 -2.63
C PRO A 222 -22.86 4.65 -4.12
N GLY A 223 -22.86 3.40 -4.60
CA GLY A 223 -23.17 3.08 -6.00
C GLY A 223 -24.62 3.40 -6.36
N CYS A 224 -25.56 3.00 -5.50
CA CYS A 224 -26.97 3.35 -5.66
C CYS A 224 -27.19 4.88 -5.62
N LEU A 225 -26.57 5.56 -4.66
CA LEU A 225 -26.67 7.02 -4.51
C LEU A 225 -26.07 7.75 -5.71
N ALA A 226 -24.92 7.29 -6.23
CA ALA A 226 -24.30 7.82 -7.43
C ALA A 226 -25.23 7.72 -8.64
N ALA A 227 -25.91 6.58 -8.82
CA ALA A 227 -26.89 6.39 -9.89
C ALA A 227 -28.06 7.39 -9.76
N PHE A 228 -28.62 7.56 -8.56
CA PHE A 228 -29.68 8.56 -8.33
C PHE A 228 -29.23 9.99 -8.63
N ILE A 229 -28.02 10.37 -8.19
CA ILE A 229 -27.45 11.70 -8.44
C ILE A 229 -27.20 11.91 -9.94
N GLN A 230 -26.72 10.90 -10.66
CA GLN A 230 -26.49 10.97 -12.11
C GLN A 230 -27.80 11.11 -12.88
N MET A 231 -28.84 10.36 -12.50
CA MET A 231 -30.18 10.51 -13.08
C MET A 231 -30.77 11.90 -12.80
N ALA A 232 -30.65 12.41 -11.57
CA ALA A 232 -31.15 13.72 -11.20
C ALA A 232 -30.42 14.87 -11.94
N ASN A 233 -29.12 14.70 -12.23
CA ASN A 233 -28.34 15.68 -12.99
C ASN A 233 -28.50 15.54 -14.52
N GLY A 234 -29.12 14.46 -15.00
CA GLY A 234 -29.28 14.16 -16.43
C GLY A 234 -27.98 13.90 -17.20
N THR A 235 -26.81 13.94 -16.53
CA THR A 235 -25.50 13.73 -17.16
C THR A 235 -24.52 13.09 -16.18
N LYS A 236 -23.57 12.32 -16.71
CA LYS A 236 -22.48 11.68 -15.93
C LYS A 236 -21.27 12.59 -15.68
N TYR A 237 -21.20 13.74 -16.36
CA TYR A 237 -20.00 14.59 -16.41
C TYR A 237 -19.92 15.59 -15.25
N ARG A 238 -20.99 15.71 -14.45
CA ARG A 238 -20.97 16.57 -13.28
C ARG A 238 -20.21 15.87 -12.16
N ARG A 239 -19.19 16.52 -11.62
CA ARG A 239 -18.43 16.03 -10.47
C ARG A 239 -19.37 15.84 -9.28
N PHE A 240 -19.21 14.72 -8.56
CA PHE A 240 -19.95 14.49 -7.32
C PHE A 240 -19.63 15.58 -6.29
N PRO A 241 -20.59 15.97 -5.44
CA PRO A 241 -20.30 16.86 -4.31
C PRO A 241 -19.22 16.23 -3.43
N ASN A 242 -18.14 16.97 -3.17
CA ASN A 242 -17.04 16.51 -2.32
C ASN A 242 -17.57 16.36 -0.88
N CYS A 243 -17.99 15.16 -0.47
CA CYS A 243 -18.42 14.89 0.90
C CYS A 243 -17.25 14.50 1.83
N SER A 244 -16.06 14.27 1.27
CA SER A 244 -14.81 14.11 2.00
C SER A 244 -13.67 14.74 1.20
N SER A 245 -12.94 15.67 1.80
CA SER A 245 -11.84 16.45 1.21
C SER A 245 -10.54 15.65 1.04
N THR A 246 -10.63 14.33 0.89
CA THR A 246 -9.49 13.47 0.61
C THR A 246 -9.54 13.09 -0.87
N ASP A 247 -8.52 13.48 -1.62
CA ASP A 247 -8.21 12.98 -2.97
C ASP A 247 -7.82 11.47 -2.94
N GLU A 248 -8.45 10.69 -2.07
CA GLU A 248 -8.38 9.24 -2.12
C GLU A 248 -9.44 8.75 -3.11
N PRO A 249 -9.09 7.78 -3.98
CA PRO A 249 -10.09 7.18 -4.84
C PRO A 249 -11.18 6.62 -3.92
N THR A 250 -12.41 7.09 -4.11
CA THR A 250 -13.62 6.63 -3.44
C THR A 250 -13.79 5.10 -3.55
N GLY A 251 -13.10 4.49 -4.52
CA GLY A 251 -12.94 3.04 -4.66
C GLY A 251 -12.14 2.36 -3.54
N SER A 252 -11.21 3.03 -2.84
CA SER A 252 -10.43 2.44 -1.74
C SER A 252 -11.28 2.17 -0.51
N LEU A 253 -12.12 3.13 -0.09
CA LEU A 253 -13.03 2.96 1.04
C LEU A 253 -14.06 1.85 0.77
N VAL A 254 -14.69 1.88 -0.41
CA VAL A 254 -15.70 0.89 -0.81
C VAL A 254 -15.08 -0.50 -0.98
N ALA A 255 -13.90 -0.61 -1.61
CA ALA A 255 -13.20 -1.89 -1.75
C ALA A 255 -12.73 -2.45 -0.40
N THR A 256 -12.28 -1.59 0.52
CA THR A 256 -11.86 -1.99 1.86
C THR A 256 -13.05 -2.46 2.70
N ILE A 257 -14.17 -1.72 2.67
CA ILE A 257 -15.40 -2.13 3.36
C ILE A 257 -15.95 -3.43 2.75
N CYS A 258 -15.94 -3.59 1.42
CA CYS A 258 -16.32 -4.83 0.75
C CYS A 258 -15.44 -6.02 1.15
N GLY A 259 -14.11 -5.85 1.18
CA GLY A 259 -13.17 -6.90 1.54
C GLY A 259 -13.32 -7.35 3.00
N ILE A 260 -13.46 -6.40 3.92
CA ILE A 260 -13.72 -6.69 5.34
C ILE A 260 -15.09 -7.37 5.50
N ALA A 261 -16.13 -6.88 4.84
CA ALA A 261 -17.46 -7.48 4.88
C ALA A 261 -17.46 -8.93 4.34
N TYR A 262 -16.71 -9.20 3.27
CA TYR A 262 -16.58 -10.53 2.68
C TYR A 262 -15.90 -11.53 3.62
N GLU A 263 -14.76 -11.16 4.23
CA GLU A 263 -14.08 -12.06 5.17
C GLU A 263 -14.87 -12.28 6.46
N LEU A 264 -15.52 -11.25 7.01
CA LEU A 264 -16.40 -11.41 8.17
C LEU A 264 -17.63 -12.27 7.85
N ALA A 265 -18.23 -12.09 6.68
CA ALA A 265 -19.32 -12.94 6.21
C ALA A 265 -18.86 -14.39 6.00
N ARG A 266 -17.64 -14.60 5.49
CA ARG A 266 -17.03 -15.93 5.34
C ARG A 266 -16.80 -16.60 6.69
N MET A 267 -16.29 -15.88 7.69
CA MET A 267 -16.14 -16.40 9.05
C MET A 267 -17.49 -16.75 9.69
N ALA A 268 -18.51 -15.90 9.53
CA ALA A 268 -19.86 -16.17 10.02
C ALA A 268 -20.52 -17.38 9.32
N VAL A 269 -20.27 -17.58 8.02
CA VAL A 269 -20.77 -18.75 7.26
C VAL A 269 -19.98 -20.02 7.59
N CYS A 270 -18.67 -19.93 7.84
CA CYS A 270 -17.86 -21.06 8.29
C CYS A 270 -18.18 -21.50 9.74
N ALA A 271 -18.86 -20.67 10.54
CA ALA A 271 -19.41 -21.06 11.84
C ALA A 271 -20.68 -21.95 11.74
N LYS A 272 -21.15 -22.28 10.52
CA LYS A 272 -22.32 -23.15 10.28
C LYS A 272 -22.25 -24.59 10.82
N PRO A 273 -21.11 -25.28 11.02
CA PRO A 273 -21.16 -26.67 11.48
C PRO A 273 -21.53 -26.81 12.97
N LEU A 274 -21.77 -25.71 13.69
CA LEU A 274 -22.18 -25.71 15.11
C LEU A 274 -23.69 -25.68 15.37
N GLY A 275 -24.55 -25.74 14.34
CA GLY A 275 -25.98 -26.05 14.52
C GLY A 275 -26.88 -24.91 15.06
N ILE A 276 -26.45 -23.64 15.07
CA ILE A 276 -27.17 -22.53 15.75
C ILE A 276 -27.94 -21.61 14.78
N CYS A 277 -28.65 -22.17 13.78
CA CYS A 277 -29.44 -21.35 12.86
C CYS A 277 -30.80 -21.96 12.54
N HIS A 278 -31.64 -22.18 13.55
CA HIS A 278 -33.02 -22.60 13.32
C HIS A 278 -34.01 -21.45 13.05
N SER A 279 -33.69 -20.20 13.44
CA SER A 279 -34.63 -19.07 13.31
C SER A 279 -34.37 -18.15 12.10
N LEU A 280 -33.12 -18.07 11.60
CA LEU A 280 -32.74 -17.22 10.46
C LEU A 280 -32.64 -17.98 9.11
N SER A 281 -32.72 -19.31 9.12
CA SER A 281 -32.37 -20.18 7.97
C SER A 281 -33.28 -19.99 6.73
N GLY A 282 -34.59 -19.81 6.92
CA GLY A 282 -35.54 -19.83 5.79
C GLY A 282 -35.54 -18.58 4.91
N HIS A 283 -35.43 -17.39 5.52
CA HIS A 283 -35.41 -16.13 4.78
C HIS A 283 -34.00 -15.71 4.36
N PHE A 284 -32.99 -15.94 5.20
CA PHE A 284 -31.61 -15.55 4.93
C PHE A 284 -30.98 -16.35 3.78
N SER A 285 -31.21 -17.68 3.73
CA SER A 285 -30.73 -18.52 2.62
C SER A 285 -31.39 -18.13 1.29
N ARG A 286 -32.69 -17.77 1.31
CA ARG A 286 -33.40 -17.31 0.11
C ARG A 286 -32.97 -15.91 -0.33
N LEU A 287 -32.67 -15.01 0.61
CA LEU A 287 -32.18 -13.67 0.30
C LEU A 287 -30.77 -13.72 -0.29
N LEU A 288 -29.84 -14.46 0.32
CA LEU A 288 -28.48 -14.64 -0.22
C LEU A 288 -28.49 -15.39 -1.55
N SER A 289 -29.31 -16.44 -1.70
CA SER A 289 -29.42 -17.16 -2.98
C SER A 289 -30.02 -16.30 -4.09
N ARG A 290 -31.06 -15.49 -3.77
CA ARG A 290 -31.61 -14.51 -4.73
C ARG A 290 -30.64 -13.38 -5.05
N PHE A 291 -29.87 -12.91 -4.06
CA PHE A 291 -28.87 -11.86 -4.23
C PHE A 291 -27.70 -12.35 -5.12
N PHE A 292 -27.17 -13.56 -4.87
CA PHE A 292 -26.15 -14.17 -5.73
C PHE A 292 -26.66 -14.49 -7.14
N CYS A 293 -27.94 -14.84 -7.29
CA CYS A 293 -28.57 -15.06 -8.60
C CYS A 293 -28.76 -13.74 -9.37
N LEU A 294 -29.06 -12.64 -8.66
CA LEU A 294 -29.12 -11.29 -9.25
C LEU A 294 -27.74 -10.79 -9.71
N VAL A 295 -26.69 -11.09 -8.93
CA VAL A 295 -25.30 -10.72 -9.27
C VAL A 295 -24.76 -11.54 -10.44
N LYS A 296 -25.12 -12.83 -10.56
CA LYS A 296 -24.75 -13.67 -11.71
C LYS A 296 -25.54 -13.40 -13.00
N GLY A 297 -26.65 -12.67 -12.93
CA GLY A 297 -27.49 -12.33 -14.07
C GLY A 297 -27.24 -10.94 -14.66
N LEU A 298 -26.19 -10.25 -14.22
CA LEU A 298 -25.78 -8.91 -14.66
C LEU A 298 -24.50 -8.91 -15.51
N ASP A 299 -24.03 -10.08 -15.96
CA ASP A 299 -23.02 -10.24 -17.02
C ASP A 299 -23.69 -10.44 -18.39
#